data_AF-A0A8H6HJV9-F1
#
_entry.id   AF-A0A8H6HJV9-F1
#
_cell.length_a   1.000
_cell.length_b   1.000
_cell.length_c   1.000
_cell.angle_alpha   90.00
_cell.angle_beta   90.00
_cell.angle_gamma   90.00
#
_symmetry.space_group_name_H-M   'P 1'
#
loop_
_entity.id
_entity.type
_entity.pdbx_description
1 polymer ?
#
loop_
_entity_poly.entity_id
_entity_poly.type
_entity_poly.pdbx_seq_one_letter_code
_entity_poly.pdbx_strand_id
1 'polypeptide(L)'
;MKAPIYAFFKPDPILQHIDSRPCHVFTCAAAHCWNPTNTVCRYLDTKDSNSTSGLRKHTEKCWGAEALKAAQSAADANTVRSSRILASGSFSGAIDKIFE
;
A
#
# COMPACT_ATOMS: atom_id res chain seq x y z
N MET A 1 -12.12 -6.87 2.95
CA MET A 1 -10.80 -6.91 2.28
C MET A 1 -9.78 -7.46 3.27
N LYS A 2 -9.29 -8.70 3.09
CA LYS A 2 -8.35 -9.34 4.04
C LYS A 2 -6.88 -9.16 3.66
N ALA A 3 -6.56 -8.36 2.64
CA ALA A 3 -5.17 -8.21 2.20
C ALA A 3 -4.48 -7.11 3.05
N PRO A 4 -3.39 -7.43 3.77
CA PRO A 4 -2.68 -6.47 4.62
C PRO A 4 -2.13 -5.26 3.87
N ILE A 5 -1.85 -5.43 2.57
CA ILE A 5 -1.30 -4.39 1.70
C ILE A 5 -2.15 -3.12 1.61
N TYR A 6 -3.47 -3.21 1.85
CA TYR A 6 -4.32 -2.02 1.84
C TYR A 6 -4.03 -1.06 3.01
N ALA A 7 -3.27 -1.49 4.01
CA ALA A 7 -2.87 -0.66 5.14
C ALA A 7 -2.02 0.55 4.73
N PHE A 8 -1.21 0.41 3.67
CA PHE A 8 -0.35 1.46 3.14
C PHE A 8 -1.09 2.55 2.35
N PHE A 9 -2.39 2.36 2.14
CA PHE A 9 -3.26 3.24 1.39
C PHE A 9 -4.40 3.74 2.28
N LYS A 10 -4.96 4.90 1.93
CA LYS A 10 -6.19 5.42 2.54
C LYS A 10 -7.32 4.39 2.41
N PRO A 11 -8.20 4.28 3.42
CA PRO A 11 -9.21 3.22 3.50
C PRO A 11 -10.26 3.29 2.39
N ASP A 12 -10.50 4.47 1.84
CA ASP A 12 -11.55 4.72 0.84
C ASP A 12 -10.93 4.85 -0.57
N PRO A 13 -10.84 3.76 -1.35
CA PRO A 13 -10.47 3.86 -2.76
C PRO A 13 -11.57 4.53 -3.56
N ILE A 14 -11.19 5.32 -4.56
CA ILE A 14 -12.12 6.03 -5.44
C ILE A 14 -12.36 5.16 -6.68
N LEU A 15 -13.62 4.97 -7.07
CA LEU A 15 -13.95 4.37 -8.36
C LEU A 15 -13.89 5.45 -9.44
N GLN A 16 -13.03 5.28 -10.44
CA GLN A 16 -12.84 6.25 -11.52
C GLN A 16 -12.77 5.55 -12.89
N HIS A 17 -13.08 6.30 -13.95
CA HIS A 17 -12.87 5.87 -15.33
C HIS A 17 -11.66 6.62 -15.90
N ILE A 18 -10.59 5.89 -16.22
CA ILE A 18 -9.41 6.42 -16.90
C ILE A 18 -9.46 5.87 -18.32
N ASP A 19 -9.51 6.75 -19.32
CA ASP A 19 -9.63 6.37 -20.74
C ASP A 19 -10.81 5.42 -21.00
N SER A 20 -11.97 5.71 -20.39
CA SER A 20 -13.18 4.88 -20.43
C SER A 20 -13.06 3.49 -19.79
N ARG A 21 -11.97 3.22 -19.06
CA ARG A 21 -11.75 1.94 -18.36
C ARG A 21 -11.99 2.10 -16.86
N PRO A 22 -12.88 1.30 -16.25
CA PRO A 22 -13.16 1.40 -14.81
C PRO A 22 -11.94 0.97 -13.99
N CYS A 23 -11.60 1.73 -12.96
CA CYS A 23 -10.48 1.44 -12.08
C CYS A 23 -10.76 1.87 -10.63
N HIS A 24 -10.20 1.13 -9.67
CA HIS A 24 -10.07 1.59 -8.29
C HIS A 24 -8.77 2.38 -8.13
N VAL A 25 -8.89 3.61 -7.67
CA VAL A 25 -7.77 4.51 -7.39
C VAL A 25 -7.51 4.49 -5.89
N PHE A 26 -6.33 4.03 -5.51
CA PHE A 26 -5.87 3.97 -4.12
C PHE A 26 -4.91 5.12 -3.84
N THR A 27 -5.18 5.95 -2.83
CA THR A 27 -4.25 6.99 -2.38
C THR A 27 -3.26 6.42 -1.38
N CYS A 28 -1.97 6.57 -1.64
CA CYS A 28 -0.89 6.22 -0.73
C CYS A 28 -0.99 7.06 0.56
N ALA A 29 -0.78 6.41 1.71
CA ALA A 29 -0.81 7.06 3.02
C ALA A 29 0.57 7.59 3.47
N ALA A 30 1.63 7.39 2.67
CA ALA A 30 2.98 7.85 3.02
C ALA A 30 3.05 9.38 2.99
N ALA A 31 3.73 9.98 3.98
CA ALA A 31 4.03 11.42 3.99
C ALA A 31 4.94 11.84 2.82
N HIS A 32 5.86 10.96 2.42
CA HIS A 32 6.85 11.19 1.36
C HIS A 32 6.68 10.21 0.20
N CYS A 33 5.51 10.22 -0.44
CA CYS A 33 5.28 9.39 -1.61
C CYS A 33 6.03 9.94 -2.84
N TRP A 34 6.71 9.06 -3.58
CA TRP A 34 7.48 9.44 -4.76
C TRP A 34 6.61 9.74 -5.99
N ASN A 35 5.38 9.22 -6.02
CA ASN A 35 4.47 9.44 -7.14
C ASN A 35 3.79 10.81 -6.98
N PRO A 36 3.87 11.75 -7.93
CA PRO A 36 3.29 13.09 -7.80
C PRO A 36 1.79 13.12 -7.48
N THR A 37 1.02 12.13 -7.94
CA THR A 37 -0.42 12.07 -7.64
C THR A 37 -0.73 11.38 -6.30
N ASN A 38 0.27 10.78 -5.66
CA ASN A 38 0.12 9.88 -4.51
C ASN A 38 -0.89 8.74 -4.74
N THR A 39 -1.24 8.41 -5.98
CA THR A 39 -2.28 7.42 -6.28
C THR A 39 -1.76 6.21 -7.04
N VAL A 40 -2.46 5.08 -6.93
CA VAL A 40 -2.21 3.86 -7.69
C VAL A 40 -3.53 3.36 -8.23
N CYS A 41 -3.63 3.19 -9.55
CA CYS A 41 -4.82 2.70 -10.21
C CYS A 41 -4.79 1.17 -10.35
N ARG A 42 -5.92 0.54 -10.04
CA ARG A 42 -6.19 -0.87 -10.34
C ARG A 42 -7.37 -0.96 -11.29
N TYR A 43 -7.08 -1.31 -12.52
CA TYR A 43 -8.07 -1.53 -13.57
C TYR A 43 -8.98 -2.73 -13.24
N LEU A 44 -10.29 -2.56 -13.44
CA LEU A 44 -11.32 -3.55 -13.16
C LEU A 44 -11.73 -4.34 -14.40
N ASP A 45 -11.38 -3.85 -15.59
CA ASP A 45 -11.71 -4.44 -16.89
C ASP A 45 -10.78 -5.60 -17.29
N THR A 46 -9.76 -5.90 -16.49
CA THR A 46 -8.79 -6.97 -16.78
C THR A 46 -9.13 -8.25 -16.02
N LYS A 47 -8.75 -9.42 -16.58
CA LYS A 47 -8.86 -10.73 -15.91
C LYS A 47 -8.08 -10.77 -14.58
N ASP A 48 -7.06 -9.93 -14.47
CA ASP A 48 -6.23 -9.71 -13.29
C ASP A 48 -6.70 -8.54 -12.41
N SER A 49 -7.99 -8.18 -12.47
CA SER A 49 -8.59 -7.09 -11.70
C SER A 49 -8.47 -7.24 -10.18
N ASN A 50 -8.10 -8.43 -9.69
CA ASN A 50 -7.80 -8.69 -8.28
C ASN A 50 -6.30 -8.67 -7.95
N SER A 51 -5.43 -8.42 -8.92
CA SER A 51 -3.98 -8.39 -8.73
C SER A 51 -3.56 -7.18 -7.89
N THR A 52 -2.81 -7.44 -6.83
CA THR A 52 -2.23 -6.41 -5.96
C THR A 52 -0.79 -6.06 -6.35
N SER A 53 -0.31 -6.55 -7.49
CA SER A 53 1.09 -6.40 -7.91
C SER A 53 1.52 -4.94 -8.08
N GLY A 54 0.65 -4.09 -8.66
CA GLY A 54 0.90 -2.65 -8.78
C GLY A 54 0.99 -1.95 -7.42
N LEU A 55 0.06 -2.28 -6.50
CA LEU A 55 0.09 -1.75 -5.13
C LEU A 55 1.36 -2.21 -4.38
N ARG A 56 1.82 -3.44 -4.63
CA ARG A 56 3.01 -4.02 -4.00
C ARG A 56 4.28 -3.29 -4.42
N LYS A 57 4.48 -3.14 -5.74
CA LYS A 57 5.61 -2.38 -6.29
C LYS A 57 5.63 -0.93 -5.79
N HIS A 58 4.47 -0.29 -5.71
CA HIS A 58 4.37 1.05 -5.15
C HIS A 58 4.74 1.08 -3.66
N THR A 59 4.18 0.16 -2.87
CA THR A 59 4.44 0.05 -1.44
C THR A 59 5.91 -0.16 -1.16
N GLU A 60 6.55 -1.10 -1.86
CA GLU A 60 7.98 -1.41 -1.71
C GLU A 60 8.86 -0.19 -1.96
N LYS A 61 8.54 0.63 -2.97
CA LYS A 61 9.27 1.87 -3.27
C LYS A 61 9.01 2.99 -2.26
N CYS A 62 7.78 3.13 -1.77
CA CYS A 62 7.41 4.23 -0.85
C CYS A 62 7.77 3.94 0.62
N TRP A 63 7.56 2.71 1.07
CA TRP A 63 7.65 2.29 2.47
C TRP A 63 8.83 1.35 2.74
N GLY A 64 9.46 0.82 1.68
CA GLY A 64 10.54 -0.16 1.78
C GLY A 64 10.06 -1.61 1.73
N ALA A 65 10.97 -2.49 1.31
CA ALA A 65 10.72 -3.94 1.24
C ALA A 65 10.44 -4.54 2.63
N GLU A 66 11.11 -4.05 3.67
CA GLU A 66 10.93 -4.52 5.04
C GLU A 66 9.53 -4.23 5.59
N ALA A 67 9.01 -3.01 5.40
CA ALA A 67 7.65 -2.66 5.80
C ALA A 67 6.62 -3.53 5.06
N LEU A 68 6.82 -3.73 3.75
CA LEU A 68 5.98 -4.59 2.94
C LEU A 68 6.01 -6.05 3.42
N LYS A 69 7.18 -6.58 3.78
CA LYS A 69 7.35 -7.95 4.30
C LYS A 69 6.68 -8.11 5.66
N ALA A 70 6.89 -7.16 6.57
CA ALA A 70 6.24 -7.13 7.88
C ALA A 70 4.71 -7.12 7.76
N ALA A 71 4.18 -6.31 6.83
CA ALA A 71 2.74 -6.29 6.56
C ALA A 71 2.22 -7.59 5.95
N GLN A 72 2.98 -8.27 5.09
CA GLN A 72 2.58 -9.57 4.52
C GLN A 72 2.47 -10.67 5.58
N SER A 73 3.19 -10.56 6.69
CA SER A 73 3.07 -11.46 7.83
C SER A 73 1.85 -11.17 8.73
N ALA A 74 1.15 -10.06 8.53
CA ALA A 74 -0.03 -9.70 9.30
C ALA A 74 -1.30 -10.39 8.75
N ALA A 75 -2.28 -10.61 9.63
CA ALA A 75 -3.54 -11.23 9.25
C ALA A 75 -4.41 -10.34 8.34
N ASP A 76 -4.38 -9.03 8.55
CA ASP A 76 -5.22 -8.06 7.84
C ASP A 76 -4.65 -6.63 7.89
N ALA A 77 -5.28 -5.73 7.12
CA ALA A 77 -4.84 -4.34 7.00
C ALA A 77 -5.07 -3.52 8.28
N ASN A 78 -6.06 -3.86 9.12
CA ASN A 78 -6.32 -3.13 10.35
C ASN A 78 -5.24 -3.40 11.40
N THR A 79 -4.79 -4.65 11.46
CA THR A 79 -3.63 -5.08 12.27
C THR A 79 -2.39 -4.29 11.86
N VAL A 80 -2.11 -4.15 10.57
CA VAL A 80 -0.97 -3.36 10.08
C VAL A 80 -1.11 -1.88 10.42
N ARG A 81 -2.30 -1.28 10.23
CA ARG A 81 -2.54 0.15 10.56
C ARG A 81 -2.39 0.48 12.03
N SER A 82 -2.79 -0.45 12.90
CA SER A 82 -2.68 -0.29 14.35
C SER A 82 -1.27 -0.59 14.88
N SER A 83 -0.42 -1.19 14.05
CA SER A 83 0.96 -1.52 14.40
C SER A 83 1.93 -0.37 14.11
N ARG A 84 3.13 -0.44 14.71
CA ARG A 84 4.21 0.51 14.44
C ARG A 84 4.80 0.41 13.03
N ILE A 85 4.38 -0.56 12.20
CA ILE A 85 4.85 -0.75 10.81
C ILE A 85 4.67 0.52 9.98
N LEU A 86 3.60 1.30 10.24
CA LEU A 86 3.32 2.55 9.53
C LEU A 86 3.71 3.83 10.31
N ALA A 87 4.09 3.71 11.59
CA ALA A 87 4.29 4.85 12.49
C ALA A 87 5.53 5.69 12.14
N SER A 88 6.44 5.13 11.36
CA SER A 88 7.57 5.81 10.75
C SER A 88 7.25 5.98 9.27
N GLY A 89 6.69 7.12 8.87
CA GLY A 89 6.47 7.45 7.46
C GLY A 89 7.80 7.49 6.69
N SER A 90 8.24 6.31 6.22
CA SER A 90 9.53 6.03 5.58
C SER A 90 10.76 6.41 6.43
N PHE A 91 11.47 5.42 6.98
CA PHE A 91 12.87 5.59 7.38
C PHE A 91 13.75 4.73 6.48
N SER A 92 14.51 5.40 5.62
CA SER A 92 15.71 4.83 5.04
C SER A 92 16.72 4.62 6.18
N GLY A 93 17.24 3.39 6.29
CA GLY A 93 18.43 3.07 7.08
C GLY A 93 18.19 2.70 8.54
N ALA A 94 18.65 1.49 8.89
CA ALA A 94 18.83 0.92 10.24
C ALA A 94 17.56 0.58 11.03
N ILE A 95 17.06 -0.65 10.83
CA ILE A 95 16.28 -1.34 11.86
C ILE A 95 17.28 -2.06 12.76
N ASP A 96 17.85 -1.34 13.73
CA ASP A 96 18.44 -1.99 14.89
C ASP A 96 17.45 -1.90 16.05
N LYS A 97 17.14 -3.08 16.60
CA LYS A 97 16.36 -3.36 17.83
C LYS A 97 14.88 -3.00 17.85
N ILE A 98 13.99 -3.92 17.44
CA ILE A 98 12.63 -4.00 17.99
C ILE A 98 12.13 -5.46 18.03
N PHE A 99 12.78 -6.29 18.84
CA PHE A 99 12.11 -7.46 19.44
C PHE A 99 12.66 -7.60 20.86
N GLU A 100 11.97 -6.95 21.80
CA GLU A 100 11.87 -7.36 23.21
C GLU A 100 10.41 -7.18 23.63
#